data_AF-A0A2E3A240-F1
#
_entry.id   AF-A0A2E3A240-F1
#
_cell.length_a   1.000
_cell.length_b   1.000
_cell.length_c   1.000
_cell.angle_alpha   90.00
_cell.angle_beta   90.00
_cell.angle_gamma   90.00
#
_symmetry.space_group_name_H-M   'P 1'
#
loop_
_entity.id
_entity.type
_entity.pdbx_description
1 polymer ?
#
loop_
_entity_poly.entity_id
_entity_poly.type
_entity_poly.pdbx_seq_one_letter_code
_entity_poly.pdbx_strand_id
1 'polypeptide(L)'
;MTTHLQLAFGGLGPWEIILILAVVLVLFGAKKLPELAKGMGQGIKEFKKASRGVNDELERAMDDTPTYDPPPATQLAEETAEKPEGSDSKKDA
;
A
#
# COMPACT_ATOMS: atom_id res chain seq x y z
N MET A 1 -42.47 31.06 2.90
CA MET A 1 -41.99 30.85 4.28
C MET A 1 -42.07 29.36 4.60
N THR A 2 -41.14 28.55 4.09
CA THR A 2 -40.91 27.13 4.49
C THR A 2 -39.80 26.54 3.62
N THR A 3 -38.55 26.96 3.84
CA THR A 3 -37.38 26.34 3.18
C THR A 3 -36.28 26.04 4.20
N HIS A 4 -36.64 25.45 5.35
CA HIS A 4 -35.70 25.26 6.47
C HIS A 4 -35.68 23.86 7.11
N LEU A 5 -36.25 22.80 6.50
CA LEU A 5 -36.31 21.49 7.18
C LEU A 5 -35.86 20.27 6.35
N GLN A 6 -35.11 20.46 5.27
CA GLN A 6 -34.50 19.36 4.51
C GLN A 6 -32.99 19.21 4.73
N LEU A 7 -32.45 19.75 5.84
CA LEU A 7 -31.01 19.75 6.11
C LEU A 7 -30.44 18.43 6.67
N ALA A 8 -31.29 17.44 6.99
CA ALA A 8 -30.87 16.32 7.85
C ALA A 8 -30.53 15.00 7.12
N PHE A 9 -30.91 14.80 5.86
CA PHE A 9 -30.73 13.49 5.21
C PHE A 9 -30.40 13.61 3.72
N GLY A 10 -29.11 13.82 3.41
CA GLY A 10 -28.55 13.39 2.14
C GLY A 10 -28.49 14.44 1.03
N GLY A 11 -27.70 15.48 1.22
CA GLY A 11 -27.21 16.30 0.12
C GLY A 11 -27.14 17.76 0.49
N LEU A 12 -25.95 18.20 0.92
CA LEU A 12 -25.63 19.62 0.87
C LEU A 12 -25.88 20.08 -0.56
N GLY A 13 -26.93 20.87 -0.77
CA GLY A 13 -27.23 21.41 -2.08
C GLY A 13 -26.08 22.29 -2.57
N PRO A 14 -25.97 22.52 -3.89
CA PRO A 14 -25.01 23.49 -4.43
C PRO A 14 -25.14 24.86 -3.75
N TRP A 15 -26.36 25.22 -3.31
CA TRP A 15 -26.61 26.47 -2.59
C TRP A 15 -26.01 26.52 -1.20
N GLU A 16 -26.16 25.46 -0.40
CA GLU A 16 -25.54 25.38 0.93
C GLU A 16 -24.02 25.37 0.85
N ILE A 17 -23.44 24.70 -0.15
CA ILE A 17 -21.99 24.72 -0.39
C ILE A 17 -21.52 26.15 -0.69
N ILE A 18 -22.24 26.89 -1.54
CA ILE A 18 -21.92 28.30 -1.84
C ILE A 18 -22.00 29.16 -0.58
N LEU A 19 -23.00 28.94 0.28
CA LEU A 19 -23.17 29.67 1.55
C LEU A 19 -22.00 29.41 2.51
N ILE A 20 -21.59 28.14 2.69
CA ILE A 20 -20.44 27.78 3.51
C ILE A 20 -19.17 28.40 2.92
N LEU A 21 -18.99 28.31 1.59
CA LEU A 21 -17.84 28.89 0.90
C LEU A 21 -17.80 30.41 1.10
N ALA A 22 -18.95 31.10 1.06
CA ALA A 22 -19.04 32.53 1.32
C ALA A 22 -18.58 32.88 2.75
N VAL A 23 -19.01 32.12 3.77
CA VAL A 23 -18.57 32.33 5.15
C VAL A 23 -17.06 32.13 5.28
N VAL A 24 -16.52 31.06 4.69
CA VAL A 24 -15.07 30.79 4.68
C VAL A 24 -14.30 31.92 3.95
N LEU A 25 -14.82 32.43 2.83
CA LEU A 25 -14.22 33.54 2.10
C LEU A 25 -14.23 34.85 2.88
N VAL A 26 -15.22 35.07 3.76
CA VAL A 26 -15.25 36.25 4.64
C VAL A 26 -14.22 36.13 5.76
N LEU A 27 -14.08 34.94 6.36
CA LEU A 27 -13.14 34.71 7.47
C LEU A 27 -11.68 34.68 6.99
N PHE A 28 -11.41 33.98 5.89
CA PHE A 28 -10.05 33.79 5.38
C PHE A 28 -9.69 34.75 4.24
N GLY A 29 -10.67 35.31 3.54
CA GLY A 29 -10.46 36.17 2.37
C GLY A 29 -10.39 35.40 1.04
N ALA A 30 -10.93 35.99 -0.02
CA ALA A 30 -10.96 35.40 -1.36
C ALA A 30 -9.57 35.11 -1.98
N LYS A 31 -8.52 35.76 -1.49
CA LYS A 31 -7.14 35.52 -1.92
C LYS A 31 -6.49 34.32 -1.23
N LYS A 32 -6.92 33.95 -0.01
CA LYS A 32 -6.25 32.90 0.79
C LYS A 32 -6.62 31.50 0.37
N LEU A 33 -7.86 31.24 -0.02
CA LEU A 33 -8.27 29.93 -0.55
C LEU A 33 -7.42 29.46 -1.76
N PRO A 34 -7.26 30.26 -2.84
CA PRO A 34 -6.47 29.84 -4.00
C PRO A 34 -4.96 29.81 -3.70
N GLU A 35 -4.48 30.66 -2.79
CA GLU A 35 -3.07 30.66 -2.36
C GLU A 35 -2.72 29.35 -1.62
N LEU A 36 -3.57 28.93 -0.67
CA LEU A 36 -3.44 27.65 0.04
C LEU A 36 -3.58 26.46 -0.91
N ALA A 37 -4.57 26.49 -1.81
CA ALA A 37 -4.78 25.42 -2.80
C ALA A 37 -3.58 25.27 -3.74
N LYS A 38 -2.96 26.37 -4.17
CA LYS A 38 -1.74 26.34 -4.99
C LYS A 38 -0.56 25.70 -4.25
N GLY A 39 -0.31 26.11 -3.01
CA GLY A 39 0.77 25.54 -2.20
C GLY A 39 0.57 24.05 -1.91
N MET A 40 -0.64 23.67 -1.50
CA MET A 40 -1.00 22.27 -1.25
C MET A 40 -0.93 21.43 -2.55
N GLY A 41 -1.41 21.96 -3.66
CA GLY A 41 -1.38 21.29 -4.97
C GLY A 41 0.04 21.03 -5.46
N GLN A 42 0.97 21.98 -5.25
CA GLN A 42 2.39 21.78 -5.55
C GLN A 42 2.98 20.68 -4.67
N GLY A 43 2.70 20.69 -3.36
CA GLY A 43 3.17 19.64 -2.43
C GLY A 43 2.68 18.24 -2.83
N ILE A 44 1.39 18.09 -3.13
CA ILE A 44 0.81 16.81 -3.58
C ILE A 44 1.42 16.36 -4.92
N LYS A 45 1.68 17.30 -5.84
CA LYS A 45 2.29 17.00 -7.14
C LYS A 45 3.71 16.47 -6.99
N GLU A 46 4.55 17.13 -6.21
CA GLU A 46 5.93 16.68 -5.97
C GLU A 46 5.96 15.37 -5.17
N PHE A 47 5.08 15.22 -4.17
CA PHE A 47 4.93 13.96 -3.43
C PHE A 47 4.58 12.80 -4.36
N LYS A 48 3.59 12.98 -5.26
CA LYS A 48 3.20 11.96 -6.22
C LYS A 48 4.32 11.63 -7.22
N LYS A 49 5.12 12.62 -7.61
CA LYS A 49 6.28 12.42 -8.49
C LYS A 49 7.38 11.60 -7.81
N ALA A 50 7.74 11.95 -6.58
CA ALA A 50 8.72 11.22 -5.79
C ALA A 50 8.27 9.78 -5.50
N SER A 51 7.01 9.60 -5.09
CA SER A 51 6.44 8.27 -4.82
C SER A 51 6.44 7.36 -6.04
N ARG A 52 6.18 7.90 -7.25
CA ARG A 52 6.27 7.12 -8.49
C ARG A 52 7.71 6.69 -8.80
N GLY A 53 8.67 7.61 -8.69
CA GLY A 53 10.08 7.26 -8.92
C GLY A 53 10.58 6.13 -8.01
N VAL A 54 10.18 6.15 -6.74
CA VAL A 54 10.52 5.08 -5.77
C VAL A 54 9.85 3.76 -6.12
N ASN A 55 8.58 3.76 -6.56
CA ASN A 55 7.92 2.53 -7.00
C ASN A 55 8.59 1.94 -8.24
N ASP A 56 8.93 2.77 -9.24
CA ASP A 56 9.58 2.32 -10.47
C ASP A 56 11.00 1.76 -10.18
N GLU A 57 11.74 2.34 -9.24
CA GLU A 57 13.04 1.81 -8.78
C GLU A 57 12.89 0.51 -7.98
N LEU A 58 11.86 0.40 -7.14
CA LEU A 58 11.60 -0.81 -6.37
C LEU A 58 11.16 -1.97 -7.28
N GLU A 59 10.31 -1.70 -8.28
CA GLU A 59 9.87 -2.68 -9.27
C GLU A 59 11.06 -3.19 -10.10
N ARG A 60 11.95 -2.28 -10.54
CA ARG A 60 13.21 -2.66 -11.22
C ARG A 60 14.15 -3.46 -10.32
N ALA A 61 14.24 -3.14 -9.03
CA ALA A 61 15.07 -3.88 -8.09
C ALA A 61 14.48 -5.27 -7.75
N MET A 62 13.17 -5.45 -7.89
CA MET A 62 12.49 -6.72 -7.68
C MET A 62 12.59 -7.65 -8.90
N ASP A 63 12.57 -7.11 -10.13
CA ASP A 63 12.83 -7.87 -11.35
C ASP A 63 14.28 -8.42 -11.43
N ASP A 64 15.23 -7.80 -10.71
CA ASP A 64 16.64 -8.23 -10.63
C ASP A 64 16.92 -9.11 -9.39
N THR A 65 15.88 -9.69 -8.78
CA THR A 65 16.09 -10.76 -7.80
C THR A 65 16.51 -12.03 -8.53
N PRO A 66 17.69 -12.61 -8.22
CA PRO A 66 18.05 -13.91 -8.78
C PRO A 66 16.98 -14.90 -8.33
N THR A 67 16.27 -15.51 -9.29
CA THR A 67 15.41 -16.66 -9.05
C THR A 67 16.22 -17.66 -8.24
N TYR A 68 15.91 -17.79 -6.95
CA TYR A 68 16.45 -18.85 -6.13
C TYR A 68 15.82 -20.14 -6.63
N ASP A 69 16.52 -20.86 -7.50
CA ASP A 69 16.32 -22.28 -7.69
C ASP A 69 16.82 -22.96 -6.41
N PRO A 70 15.93 -23.42 -5.50
CA PRO A 70 16.39 -24.20 -4.37
C PRO A 70 17.19 -25.40 -4.90
N PRO A 71 18.40 -25.67 -4.36
CA PRO A 71 19.09 -26.91 -4.66
C PRO A 71 18.12 -28.08 -4.43
N PRO A 72 18.04 -29.05 -5.34
CA PRO A 72 17.16 -30.20 -5.17
C PRO A 72 17.42 -30.83 -3.81
N ALA A 73 16.37 -30.97 -3.01
CA ALA A 73 16.37 -31.42 -1.62
C ALA A 73 16.74 -32.91 -1.46
N THR A 74 17.78 -33.38 -2.15
CA THR A 74 18.22 -34.77 -2.13
C THR A 74 19.47 -34.98 -1.28
N GLN A 75 20.24 -33.94 -0.95
CA GLN A 75 21.56 -34.13 -0.31
C GLN A 75 21.58 -34.00 1.22
N LEU A 76 20.42 -33.98 1.89
CA LEU A 76 20.35 -34.02 3.36
C LEU A 76 19.83 -35.36 3.92
N ALA A 77 19.61 -36.36 3.06
CA ALA A 77 19.11 -37.69 3.46
C ALA A 77 20.09 -38.85 3.23
N GLU A 78 21.26 -38.63 2.61
CA GLU A 78 22.18 -39.72 2.25
C GLU A 78 23.45 -39.80 3.13
N GLU A 79 23.62 -38.92 4.13
CA GLU A 79 24.71 -39.00 5.12
C GLU A 79 24.16 -39.40 6.51
N THR A 80 23.44 -40.53 6.61
CA THR A 80 23.22 -41.31 7.85
C THR A 80 22.52 -42.62 7.45
N ALA A 81 23.23 -43.52 6.77
CA ALA A 81 22.82 -44.92 6.64
C ALA A 81 23.98 -45.84 6.23
N GLU A 82 25.18 -45.66 6.80
CA GLU A 82 26.26 -46.66 6.68
C GLU A 82 26.53 -47.32 8.06
N LYS A 83 25.83 -48.44 8.26
CA LYS A 83 26.19 -49.72 8.93
C LYS A 83 27.25 -49.73 10.07
N PRO A 84 26.93 -50.34 11.24
CA PRO A 84 27.44 -51.70 11.57
C PRO A 84 26.37 -52.60 12.22
N GLU A 85 26.13 -53.81 11.72
CA GLU A 85 26.70 -55.11 12.17
C GLU A 85 26.35 -55.57 13.60
N GLY A 86 25.72 -56.76 13.65
CA GLY A 86 25.51 -57.61 14.82
C GLY A 86 24.04 -58.04 14.93
N SER A 87 23.67 -59.29 15.16
CA SER A 87 24.28 -60.60 15.01
C SER A 87 23.09 -61.59 14.98
N ASP A 88 23.30 -62.78 14.42
CA ASP A 88 22.59 -64.01 14.76
C ASP A 88 21.04 -64.04 14.77
N SER A 89 20.44 -64.76 13.82
CA SER A 89 20.23 -66.19 14.03
C SER A 89 19.63 -66.82 12.78
N LYS A 90 20.46 -67.66 12.16
CA LYS A 90 20.04 -68.87 11.44
C LYS A 90 19.03 -69.65 12.30
N LYS A 91 17.95 -70.17 11.71
CA LYS A 91 17.51 -71.57 11.83
C LYS A 91 16.02 -71.77 11.53
N ASP A 92 15.80 -72.59 10.50
CA ASP A 92 14.89 -73.74 10.49
C ASP A 92 13.37 -73.49 10.55
N ALA A 93 12.69 -73.68 9.42
CA ALA A 93 11.65 -74.72 9.21
C ALA A 93 10.98 -74.55 7.83
#